data_AF-A0AAU3ET29-F1
#
_entry.id   AF-A0AAU3ET29-F1
#
_cell.length_a   1.000
_cell.length_b   1.000
_cell.length_c   1.000
_cell.angle_alpha   90.00
_cell.angle_beta   90.00
_cell.angle_gamma   90.00
#
_symmetry.space_group_name_H-M   'P 1'
#
loop_
_entity.id
_entity.type
_entity.pdbx_description
1 polymer ?
#
loop_
_entity_poly.entity_id
_entity_poly.type
_entity_poly.pdbx_seq_one_letter_code
_entity_poly.pdbx_strand_id
1 'polypeptide(L)'
;MSLIEVVPGQVELVVRGAGSQAPSIRLSDWSRTDEFEVVFAVEAVDDGLHARVESVTVSAWDGAGYLTEFLDGLARGFPGWEGERSWVNNELVVTATFGSGGHVCLSWTLRADVFSNGWECTVTTMIEAGEELTTVAADVREFFCQG
;
A
#
# COMPACT_ATOMS: atom_id res chain seq x y z
N MET A 1 -14.86 -6.27 -11.34
CA MET A 1 -15.92 -5.35 -10.89
C MET A 1 -15.63 -5.07 -9.42
N SER A 2 -14.85 -4.01 -9.15
CA SER A 2 -14.53 -3.58 -7.80
C SER A 2 -15.68 -2.71 -7.30
N LEU A 3 -16.21 -3.07 -6.13
CA LEU A 3 -17.29 -2.35 -5.46
C LEU A 3 -16.65 -1.40 -4.44
N ILE A 4 -16.71 -0.10 -4.70
CA ILE A 4 -16.31 0.93 -3.74
C ILE A 4 -17.60 1.46 -3.11
N GLU A 5 -17.86 1.10 -1.87
CA GLU A 5 -18.95 1.65 -1.06
C GLU A 5 -18.36 2.77 -0.20
N VAL A 6 -18.54 4.03 -0.62
CA VAL A 6 -18.03 5.20 0.10
C VAL A 6 -19.10 5.68 1.09
N VAL A 7 -18.85 5.52 2.39
CA VAL A 7 -19.62 6.16 3.46
C VAL A 7 -18.87 7.42 3.91
N PRO A 8 -19.52 8.60 4.02
CA PRO A 8 -18.81 9.83 4.40
C PRO A 8 -18.42 9.76 5.89
N GLY A 9 -17.12 9.80 6.18
CA GLY A 9 -16.57 9.87 7.55
C GLY A 9 -15.41 8.92 7.85
N GLN A 10 -15.19 7.90 7.03
CA GLN A 10 -14.03 7.01 7.06
C GLN A 10 -13.78 6.60 5.60
N VAL A 11 -12.95 7.37 4.89
CA VAL A 11 -12.46 6.89 3.59
C VAL A 11 -11.49 5.77 3.94
N GLU A 12 -11.86 4.54 3.59
CA GLU A 12 -10.99 3.38 3.67
C GLU A 12 -10.71 2.90 2.26
N LEU A 13 -9.45 2.57 2.00
CA LEU A 13 -9.02 1.96 0.75
C LEU A 13 -8.50 0.56 1.02
N VAL A 14 -9.07 -0.43 0.34
CA VAL A 14 -8.61 -1.82 0.42
C VAL A 14 -7.83 -2.19 -0.84
N VAL A 15 -6.55 -2.52 -0.67
CA VAL A 15 -5.72 -3.12 -1.72
C VAL A 15 -5.74 -4.63 -1.54
N ARG A 16 -6.21 -5.36 -2.56
CA ARG A 16 -6.26 -6.82 -2.58
C ARG A 16 -6.18 -7.33 -4.00
N GLY A 17 -5.70 -8.56 -4.17
CA GLY A 17 -5.75 -9.27 -5.44
C GLY A 17 -7.11 -9.87 -5.76
N ALA A 18 -7.18 -10.57 -6.90
CA ALA A 18 -8.36 -11.31 -7.30
C ALA A 18 -8.70 -12.45 -6.31
N GLY A 19 -9.96 -12.48 -5.83
CA GLY A 19 -10.48 -13.52 -4.94
C GLY A 19 -11.00 -12.97 -3.62
N SER A 20 -12.08 -13.56 -3.09
CA SER A 20 -12.74 -13.07 -1.87
C SER A 20 -11.98 -13.36 -0.58
N GLN A 21 -11.02 -14.29 -0.61
CA GLN A 21 -10.14 -14.65 0.51
C GLN A 21 -8.68 -14.23 0.25
N ALA A 22 -8.44 -13.39 -0.77
CA ALA A 22 -7.09 -12.91 -1.03
C ALA A 22 -6.59 -12.05 0.15
N PRO A 23 -5.30 -12.13 0.49
CA PRO A 23 -4.71 -11.23 1.46
C PRO A 23 -4.93 -9.78 1.05
N SER A 24 -5.08 -8.89 2.03
CA SER A 24 -5.42 -7.49 1.78
C SER A 24 -4.74 -6.52 2.72
N ILE A 25 -4.55 -5.31 2.24
CA ILE A 25 -4.14 -4.13 3.00
C ILE A 25 -5.28 -3.13 3.03
N ARG A 26 -5.54 -2.55 4.18
CA ARG A 26 -6.45 -1.40 4.32
C ARG A 26 -5.68 -0.16 4.71
N LEU A 27 -5.90 0.93 3.99
CA LEU A 27 -5.45 2.27 4.33
C LEU A 27 -6.65 3.06 4.85
N SER A 28 -6.48 3.75 5.98
CA SER A 28 -7.57 4.44 6.66
C SER A 28 -7.06 5.66 7.42
N ASP A 29 -7.98 6.50 7.90
CA ASP A 29 -7.70 7.59 8.83
C ASP A 29 -6.57 8.53 8.39
N TRP A 30 -6.42 8.75 7.08
CA TRP A 30 -5.35 9.62 6.62
C TRP A 30 -5.66 11.08 6.96
N SER A 31 -4.60 11.81 7.32
CA SER A 31 -4.66 13.26 7.50
C SER A 31 -3.32 13.88 7.17
N ARG A 32 -3.35 15.18 6.89
CA ARG A 32 -2.16 15.99 6.71
C ARG A 32 -1.80 16.68 8.02
N THR A 33 -0.63 16.36 8.58
CA THR A 33 -0.14 17.00 9.82
C THR A 33 0.35 18.41 9.54
N ASP A 34 1.09 18.59 8.44
CA ASP A 34 1.56 19.87 7.91
C ASP A 34 1.76 19.82 6.39
N GLU A 35 2.35 20.85 5.78
CA GLU A 35 2.50 20.92 4.32
C GLU A 35 3.42 19.84 3.70
N PHE A 36 4.18 19.12 4.53
CA PHE A 36 5.19 18.14 4.13
C PHE A 36 4.98 16.74 4.72
N GLU A 37 4.09 16.60 5.70
CA GLU A 37 3.86 15.34 6.42
C GLU A 37 2.40 14.88 6.33
N VAL A 38 2.23 13.60 5.94
CA VAL A 38 0.96 12.90 5.99
C VAL A 38 1.06 11.71 6.93
N VAL A 39 -0.03 11.44 7.64
CA VAL A 39 -0.18 10.27 8.51
C VAL A 39 -1.39 9.48 8.09
N PHE A 40 -1.33 8.15 8.20
CA PHE A 40 -2.46 7.26 7.95
C PHE A 40 -2.28 5.94 8.71
N ALA A 41 -3.38 5.23 8.95
CA ALA A 41 -3.34 3.90 9.52
C ALA A 41 -3.32 2.83 8.43
N VAL A 42 -2.61 1.74 8.70
CA VAL A 42 -2.51 0.57 7.81
C VAL A 42 -2.86 -0.71 8.55
N GLU A 43 -3.71 -1.53 7.94
CA GLU A 43 -4.11 -2.83 8.46
C GLU A 43 -3.81 -3.93 7.43
N ALA A 44 -3.15 -5.00 7.87
CA ALA A 44 -2.87 -6.19 7.09
C ALA A 44 -3.77 -7.35 7.53
N VAL A 45 -4.47 -7.96 6.57
CA VAL A 45 -5.42 -9.04 6.80
C VAL A 45 -5.11 -10.22 5.87
N ASP A 46 -4.95 -11.41 6.46
CA ASP A 46 -4.82 -12.69 5.78
C ASP A 46 -5.43 -13.81 6.66
N ASP A 47 -5.49 -15.05 6.18
CA ASP A 47 -5.99 -16.18 6.95
C ASP A 47 -5.17 -16.39 8.24
N GLY A 48 -5.78 -16.10 9.38
CA GLY A 48 -5.14 -16.15 10.70
C GLY A 48 -4.23 -14.97 11.04
N LEU A 49 -4.14 -13.94 10.17
CA LEU A 49 -3.36 -12.73 10.41
C LEU A 49 -4.26 -11.48 10.41
N HIS A 50 -4.14 -10.70 11.47
CA HIS A 50 -4.72 -9.37 11.57
C HIS A 50 -3.77 -8.47 12.33
N ALA A 51 -3.14 -7.54 11.64
CA ALA A 51 -2.12 -6.66 12.21
C ALA A 51 -2.37 -5.22 11.76
N ARG A 52 -2.26 -4.26 12.68
CA ARG A 52 -2.55 -2.85 12.41
C ARG A 52 -1.48 -1.94 13.00
N VAL A 53 -1.04 -0.99 12.19
CA VAL A 53 -0.24 0.16 12.64
C VAL A 53 -1.11 1.40 12.53
N GLU A 54 -1.28 2.11 13.65
CA GLU A 54 -2.19 3.27 13.74
C GLU A 54 -1.65 4.54 13.07
N SER A 55 -0.33 4.65 12.90
CA SER A 55 0.29 5.84 12.34
C SER A 55 1.53 5.49 11.54
N VAL A 56 1.38 5.41 10.22
CA VAL A 56 2.48 5.49 9.26
C VAL A 56 2.70 6.95 8.94
N THR A 57 3.90 7.46 9.18
CA THR A 57 4.23 8.86 8.91
C THR A 57 5.08 8.95 7.65
N VAL A 58 4.60 9.66 6.64
CA VAL A 58 5.35 9.90 5.40
C VAL A 58 5.66 11.38 5.30
N SER A 59 6.95 11.70 5.36
CA SER A 59 7.46 13.07 5.20
C SER A 59 8.16 13.26 3.85
N ALA A 60 8.12 14.48 3.33
CA ALA A 60 8.87 14.86 2.14
C ALA A 60 10.40 14.73 2.29
N TRP A 61 10.91 14.56 3.53
CA TRP A 61 12.33 14.46 3.84
C TRP A 61 12.80 13.04 4.19
N ASP A 62 11.90 12.05 4.25
CA ASP A 62 12.26 10.66 4.56
C ASP A 62 13.13 10.01 3.47
N GLY A 63 13.30 10.68 2.33
CA GLY A 63 14.10 10.20 1.19
C GLY A 63 13.44 9.06 0.40
N ALA A 64 12.40 8.43 0.96
CA ALA A 64 11.60 7.39 0.30
C ALA A 64 10.69 7.94 -0.81
N GLY A 65 10.34 9.23 -0.76
CA GLY A 65 9.30 9.83 -1.60
C GLY A 65 7.90 9.37 -1.19
N TYR A 66 6.88 9.77 -1.96
CA TYR A 66 5.50 9.38 -1.65
C TYR A 66 5.19 7.96 -2.14
N LEU A 67 4.40 7.21 -1.37
CA LEU A 67 3.91 5.89 -1.77
C LEU A 67 3.14 5.94 -3.10
N THR A 68 2.41 7.03 -3.35
CA THR A 68 1.68 7.27 -4.60
C THR A 68 2.61 7.30 -5.81
N GLU A 69 3.75 7.98 -5.71
CA GLU A 69 4.74 8.07 -6.78
C GLU A 69 5.39 6.72 -7.08
N PHE A 70 5.64 5.92 -6.02
CA PHE A 70 6.13 4.56 -6.16
C PHE A 70 5.13 3.69 -6.95
N LEU A 71 3.86 3.66 -6.53
CA LEU A 71 2.81 2.88 -7.20
C LEU A 71 2.58 3.35 -8.65
N ASP A 72 2.56 4.66 -8.90
CA ASP A 72 2.49 5.23 -10.26
C ASP A 72 3.69 4.80 -11.12
N GLY A 73 4.87 4.65 -10.51
CA GLY A 73 6.07 4.14 -11.16
C GLY A 73 5.97 2.65 -11.51
N LEU A 74 5.32 1.85 -10.67
CA LEU A 74 5.03 0.45 -10.96
C LEU A 74 4.00 0.30 -12.08
N ALA A 75 2.90 1.08 -12.03
CA ALA A 75 1.87 1.07 -13.08
C ALA A 75 2.41 1.46 -14.46
N ARG A 76 3.31 2.45 -14.51
CA ARG A 76 4.03 2.80 -15.76
C ARG A 76 5.01 1.71 -16.23
N GLY A 77 5.47 0.86 -15.29
CA GLY A 77 6.31 -0.30 -15.54
C GLY A 77 5.55 -1.56 -15.98
N PHE A 78 4.27 -1.46 -16.36
CA PHE A 78 3.44 -2.62 -16.75
C PHE A 78 4.03 -3.55 -17.84
N PRO A 79 4.92 -3.12 -18.78
CA PRO A 79 5.56 -4.06 -19.70
C PRO A 79 6.48 -5.07 -19.02
N GLY A 80 6.82 -4.85 -17.75
CA GLY A 80 7.72 -5.67 -16.96
C GLY A 80 8.95 -4.91 -16.46
N TRP A 81 9.51 -5.37 -15.36
CA TRP A 81 10.84 -4.98 -14.90
C TRP A 81 11.57 -6.19 -14.30
N GLU A 82 12.90 -6.14 -14.28
CA GLU A 82 13.72 -7.15 -13.61
C GLU A 82 13.99 -6.73 -12.15
N GLY A 83 14.07 -7.74 -11.28
CA GLY A 83 14.39 -7.55 -9.87
C GLY A 83 13.25 -6.99 -9.03
N GLU A 84 13.60 -6.59 -7.80
CA GLU A 84 12.70 -6.00 -6.83
C GLU A 84 12.79 -4.47 -6.88
N ARG A 85 11.64 -3.82 -6.79
CA ARG A 85 11.53 -2.39 -6.49
C ARG A 85 10.99 -2.22 -5.09
N SER A 86 11.53 -1.28 -4.32
CA SER A 86 11.11 -1.07 -2.95
C SER A 86 10.83 0.40 -2.67
N TRP A 87 9.82 0.61 -1.85
CA TRP A 87 9.56 1.85 -1.13
C TRP A 87 9.65 1.53 0.36
N VAL A 88 10.51 2.26 1.07
CA VAL A 88 10.88 1.93 2.45
C VAL A 88 10.59 3.14 3.33
N ASN A 89 9.62 2.99 4.23
CA ASN A 89 9.37 3.91 5.32
C ASN A 89 9.60 3.18 6.66
N ASN A 90 9.60 3.95 7.75
CA ASN A 90 9.81 3.49 9.11
C ASN A 90 8.81 2.40 9.52
N GLU A 91 7.52 2.67 9.35
CA GLU A 91 6.44 1.78 9.78
C GLU A 91 5.95 0.85 8.67
N LEU A 92 6.18 1.20 7.41
CA LEU A 92 5.68 0.47 6.25
C LEU A 92 6.75 0.33 5.16
N VAL A 93 6.97 -0.91 4.72
CA VAL A 93 7.79 -1.21 3.54
C VAL A 93 6.91 -1.87 2.49
N VAL A 94 7.03 -1.40 1.25
CA VAL A 94 6.34 -1.99 0.10
C VAL A 94 7.38 -2.44 -0.90
N THR A 95 7.44 -3.75 -1.17
CA THR A 95 8.28 -4.29 -2.24
C THR A 95 7.43 -4.85 -3.37
N ALA A 96 7.95 -4.75 -4.58
CA ALA A 96 7.26 -5.12 -5.80
C ALA A 96 8.16 -5.94 -6.71
N THR A 97 7.68 -7.11 -7.11
CA THR A 97 8.33 -7.93 -8.14
C THR A 97 7.37 -8.22 -9.26
N PHE A 98 7.86 -8.17 -10.50
CA PHE A 98 7.08 -8.53 -11.67
C PHE A 98 7.20 -10.04 -11.91
N GLY A 99 6.11 -10.77 -11.70
CA GLY A 99 6.03 -12.21 -11.89
C GLY A 99 5.80 -12.61 -13.33
N SER A 100 6.05 -13.89 -13.63
CA SER A 100 5.60 -14.48 -14.89
C SER A 100 4.07 -14.48 -14.96
N GLY A 101 3.52 -14.27 -16.16
CA GLY A 101 2.07 -14.22 -16.37
C GLY A 101 1.43 -12.84 -16.13
N GLY A 102 2.21 -11.75 -16.07
CA GLY A 102 1.66 -10.39 -16.05
C GLY A 102 1.09 -9.95 -14.71
N HIS A 103 1.54 -10.56 -13.62
CA HIS A 103 1.15 -10.18 -12.26
C HIS A 103 2.31 -9.52 -11.52
N VAL A 104 1.97 -8.65 -10.59
CA VAL A 104 2.90 -7.99 -9.66
C VAL A 104 2.60 -8.50 -8.26
N CYS A 105 3.62 -9.05 -7.62
CA CYS A 105 3.57 -9.36 -6.19
C CYS A 105 3.92 -8.09 -5.43
N LEU A 106 2.96 -7.50 -4.73
CA LEU A 106 3.19 -6.39 -3.80
C LEU A 106 3.26 -6.95 -2.39
N SER A 107 4.43 -6.91 -1.76
CA SER A 107 4.62 -7.32 -0.37
C SER A 107 4.65 -6.08 0.53
N TRP A 108 3.78 -6.11 1.54
CA TRP A 108 3.56 -5.01 2.48
C TRP A 108 4.02 -5.47 3.84
N THR A 109 5.12 -4.90 4.31
CA THR A 109 5.70 -5.19 5.62
C THR A 109 5.36 -4.08 6.58
N LEU A 110 4.54 -4.39 7.58
CA LEU A 110 4.16 -3.49 8.66
C LEU A 110 5.08 -3.70 9.85
N ARG A 111 5.53 -2.59 10.46
CA ARG A 111 6.41 -2.58 11.63
C ARG A 111 5.76 -1.80 12.76
N ALA A 112 5.66 -2.41 13.93
CA ALA A 112 5.14 -1.73 15.12
C ALA A 112 6.15 -0.75 15.76
N ASP A 113 7.45 -0.93 15.49
CA ASP A 113 8.53 -0.11 16.03
C ASP A 113 9.74 -0.12 15.09
N VAL A 114 10.25 1.08 14.79
CA VAL A 114 11.41 1.32 13.91
C VAL A 114 12.71 0.76 14.49
N PHE A 115 12.80 0.67 15.81
CA PHE A 115 13.96 0.19 16.56
C PHE A 115 13.89 -1.30 16.88
N SER A 116 13.09 -2.08 16.14
CA SER A 116 13.05 -3.56 16.17
C SER A 116 12.67 -4.18 17.52
N ASN A 117 11.99 -3.42 18.39
CA ASN A 117 11.44 -3.94 19.65
C ASN A 117 9.98 -4.39 19.53
N GLY A 118 9.35 -4.13 18.39
CA GLY A 118 7.97 -4.46 18.08
C GLY A 118 7.83 -5.69 17.19
N TRP A 119 6.58 -6.01 16.85
CA TRP A 119 6.29 -7.02 15.84
C TRP A 119 6.53 -6.48 14.43
N GLU A 120 6.82 -7.39 13.51
CA GLU A 120 6.83 -7.17 12.07
C GLU A 120 5.98 -8.26 11.41
N CYS A 121 5.17 -7.90 10.41
CA CYS A 121 4.48 -8.89 9.59
C CYS A 121 4.49 -8.45 8.12
N THR A 122 4.46 -9.43 7.21
CA THR A 122 4.39 -9.20 5.78
C THR A 122 3.17 -9.89 5.19
N VAL A 123 2.39 -9.15 4.40
CA VAL A 123 1.30 -9.68 3.57
C VAL A 123 1.62 -9.40 2.11
N THR A 124 1.39 -10.37 1.23
CA THR A 124 1.61 -10.22 -0.21
C THR A 124 0.28 -10.22 -0.97
N THR A 125 0.00 -9.14 -1.68
CA THR A 125 -1.14 -9.03 -2.60
C THR A 125 -0.67 -9.28 -4.04
N MET A 126 -1.41 -10.11 -4.78
CA MET A 126 -1.15 -10.39 -6.20
C MET A 126 -2.06 -9.54 -7.08
N ILE A 127 -1.48 -8.61 -7.85
CA ILE A 127 -2.21 -7.63 -8.66
C ILE A 127 -1.85 -7.83 -10.14
N GLU A 128 -2.80 -7.80 -11.06
CA GLU A 128 -2.47 -7.75 -12.49
C GLU A 128 -1.71 -6.46 -12.83
N ALA A 129 -0.57 -6.58 -13.51
CA ALA A 129 0.37 -5.49 -13.70
C ALA A 129 -0.16 -4.30 -14.53
N GLY A 130 -1.22 -4.51 -15.30
CA GLY A 130 -1.80 -3.54 -16.21
C GLY A 130 -2.90 -2.70 -15.58
N GLU A 131 -4.14 -2.99 -15.95
CA GLU A 131 -5.32 -2.21 -15.54
C GLU A 131 -5.51 -2.23 -14.03
N GLU A 132 -5.40 -3.40 -13.39
CA GLU A 132 -5.60 -3.54 -11.95
C GLU A 132 -4.57 -2.73 -11.15
N LEU A 133 -3.28 -2.81 -11.48
CA LEU A 133 -2.25 -2.00 -10.83
C LEU A 133 -2.44 -0.49 -11.09
N THR A 134 -2.91 -0.12 -12.28
CA THR A 134 -3.24 1.28 -12.60
C THR A 134 -4.40 1.78 -11.76
N THR A 135 -5.43 0.96 -11.56
CA THR A 135 -6.55 1.26 -10.66
C THR A 135 -6.07 1.39 -9.22
N VAL A 136 -5.26 0.45 -8.72
CA VAL A 136 -4.69 0.54 -7.35
C VAL A 136 -3.89 1.83 -7.17
N ALA A 137 -3.04 2.21 -8.12
CA ALA A 137 -2.28 3.46 -8.05
C ALA A 137 -3.21 4.70 -8.04
N ALA A 138 -4.26 4.69 -8.86
CA ALA A 138 -5.24 5.76 -8.91
C ALA A 138 -6.06 5.87 -7.61
N ASP A 139 -6.53 4.75 -7.07
CA ASP A 139 -7.33 4.69 -5.85
C ASP A 139 -6.51 5.15 -4.64
N VAL A 140 -5.24 4.73 -4.52
CA VAL A 140 -4.33 5.20 -3.45
C VAL A 140 -4.08 6.70 -3.57
N ARG A 141 -3.90 7.22 -4.78
CA ARG A 141 -3.74 8.66 -5.01
C ARG A 141 -5.01 9.42 -4.66
N GLU A 142 -6.18 8.89 -5.01
CA GLU A 142 -7.46 9.52 -4.69
C GLU A 142 -7.72 9.51 -3.19
N PHE A 143 -7.41 8.41 -2.49
CA PHE A 143 -7.44 8.32 -1.04
C PHE A 143 -6.71 9.51 -0.42
N PHE A 144 -5.44 9.76 -0.76
CA PHE A 144 -4.66 10.91 -0.26
C PHE A 144 -5.08 12.30 -0.79
N CYS A 145 -6.14 12.40 -1.59
CA CYS A 145 -6.70 13.66 -2.08
C CYS A 145 -8.07 13.99 -1.46
N GLN A 146 -8.74 13.03 -0.79
CA GLN A 146 -10.11 13.18 -0.27
C GLN A 146 -10.23 13.78 1.15
N GLY A 147 -9.12 14.18 1.77
CA GLY A 147 -8.97 14.63 3.15
C GLY A 147 -8.11 15.88 3.27
#